data_AF-A0A2H3SSY9-F1
#
_entry.id   AF-A0A2H3SSY9-F1
#
_cell.length_a   1.000
_cell.length_b   1.000
_cell.length_c   1.000
_cell.angle_alpha   90.00
_cell.angle_beta   90.00
_cell.angle_gamma   90.00
#
_symmetry.space_group_name_H-M   'P 1'
#
loop_
_entity.id
_entity.type
_entity.pdbx_description
1 polymer ?
#
loop_
_entity_poly.entity_id
_entity_poly.type
_entity_poly.pdbx_seq_one_letter_code
_entity_poly.pdbx_strand_id
1 'polypeptide(L)'
;MASALSITSANKINLEEFKRVLNQYPPLIKKVSDEKGAKGGQRTLQELDNYRYNDALDAFNSSAKSRPMKLDDIKNLVEWKLRHGKFRPTLMNLVSSNDANDAQEIVKQALDAYKKDADIEAALGVLTKLRGIGPATASLLLAVHDPTRVIFFADEAFWWLCCNGKQSPIKYNAKEYRMLCSKVDDLRNRLDVQASDVEKVAYVLMKEPAQPDQSHDVAPPKEAKQITAPMAAKKEKKRKANSNAEIVQDATHEQPSLRRSKRVKI
;
A
#
# COMPACT_ATOMS: atom_id res chain seq x y z
N MET A 1 -6.59 -6.16 33.37
CA MET A 1 -7.04 -4.81 33.01
C MET A 1 -6.05 -4.22 32.00
N ALA A 2 -6.30 -4.36 30.70
CA ALA A 2 -5.53 -3.61 29.72
C ALA A 2 -6.11 -2.19 29.66
N SER A 3 -5.31 -1.19 30.06
CA SER A 3 -5.76 0.21 29.99
C SER A 3 -5.80 0.64 28.52
N ALA A 4 -6.95 1.13 28.05
CA ALA A 4 -7.12 1.50 26.65
C ALA A 4 -6.23 2.71 26.30
N LEU A 5 -5.38 2.57 25.29
CA LEU A 5 -4.58 3.68 24.78
C LEU A 5 -5.49 4.63 24.01
N SER A 6 -5.71 5.83 24.57
CA SER A 6 -6.08 6.99 23.76
C SER A 6 -4.96 7.22 22.74
N ILE A 7 -5.28 7.58 21.50
CA ILE A 7 -4.25 7.84 20.47
C ILE A 7 -3.46 9.09 20.89
N THR A 8 -2.31 8.87 21.53
CA THR A 8 -1.45 9.95 22.01
C THR A 8 -0.99 10.79 20.83
N SER A 9 -1.32 12.09 20.86
CA SER A 9 -0.94 13.04 19.82
C SER A 9 0.58 13.09 19.65
N ALA A 10 1.05 13.10 18.39
CA ALA A 10 2.48 13.16 18.06
C ALA A 10 3.23 14.37 18.67
N ASN A 11 2.53 15.46 19.00
CA ASN A 11 3.12 16.62 19.67
C ASN A 11 3.26 16.44 21.19
N LYS A 12 2.55 15.46 21.79
CA LYS A 12 2.50 15.19 23.23
C LYS A 12 3.23 13.92 23.66
N ILE A 13 3.40 12.95 22.75
CA ILE A 13 4.09 11.69 23.05
C ILE A 13 5.54 11.96 23.52
N ASN A 14 5.93 11.33 24.63
CA ASN A 14 7.29 11.39 25.17
C ASN A 14 8.10 10.15 24.74
N LEU A 15 9.40 10.12 25.05
CA LEU A 15 10.29 9.04 24.59
C LEU A 15 9.96 7.67 25.20
N GLU A 16 9.54 7.63 26.47
CA GLU A 16 9.17 6.38 27.14
C GLU A 16 7.90 5.77 26.54
N GLU A 17 6.89 6.60 26.30
CA GLU A 17 5.66 6.21 25.64
C GLU A 17 5.90 5.81 24.18
N PHE A 18 6.72 6.55 23.44
CA PHE A 18 7.13 6.20 22.08
C PHE A 18 7.76 4.80 22.04
N LYS A 19 8.72 4.52 22.93
CA LYS A 19 9.37 3.19 23.04
C LYS A 19 8.38 2.10 23.46
N ARG A 20 7.45 2.39 24.38
CA ARG A 20 6.38 1.47 24.79
C ARG A 20 5.49 1.09 23.60
N VAL A 21 5.08 2.06 22.79
CA VAL A 21 4.24 1.84 21.60
C VAL A 21 5.02 1.11 20.51
N LEU A 22 6.28 1.48 20.26
CA LEU A 22 7.16 0.82 19.30
C LEU A 22 7.32 -0.69 19.58
N ASN A 23 7.44 -1.07 20.85
CA ASN A 23 7.53 -2.47 21.29
C ASN A 23 6.26 -3.29 21.01
N GLN A 24 5.11 -2.65 20.71
CA GLN A 24 3.89 -3.34 20.29
C GLN A 24 3.85 -3.67 18.79
N TYR A 25 4.77 -3.12 17.98
CA TYR A 25 4.78 -3.34 16.53
C TYR A 25 5.01 -4.81 16.13
N PRO A 26 6.02 -5.54 16.66
CA PRO A 26 6.22 -6.95 16.31
C PRO A 26 5.01 -7.88 16.60
N PRO A 27 4.38 -7.87 17.79
CA PRO A 27 3.21 -8.72 18.03
C PRO A 27 1.98 -8.28 17.20
N LEU A 28 1.82 -6.98 16.91
CA LEU A 28 0.77 -6.49 16.03
C LEU A 28 0.96 -7.00 14.58
N ILE A 29 2.16 -6.89 14.02
CA ILE A 29 2.45 -7.39 12.67
C ILE A 29 2.25 -8.90 12.59
N LYS A 30 2.68 -9.67 13.60
CA LYS A 30 2.39 -11.11 13.66
C LYS A 30 0.88 -11.36 13.61
N LYS A 31 0.10 -10.71 14.48
CA LYS A 31 -1.38 -10.85 14.52
C LYS A 31 -2.01 -10.53 13.17
N VAL A 32 -1.70 -9.37 12.57
CA VAL A 32 -2.27 -8.95 11.27
C VAL A 32 -1.82 -9.88 10.12
N SER A 33 -0.63 -10.47 10.24
CA SER A 33 -0.14 -11.48 9.30
C SER A 33 -0.89 -12.80 9.41
N ASP A 34 -1.11 -13.29 10.64
CA ASP A 34 -1.90 -14.51 10.91
C ASP A 34 -3.37 -14.34 10.43
N GLU A 35 -3.98 -13.18 10.70
CA GLU A 35 -5.36 -12.84 10.29
C GLU A 35 -5.54 -12.77 8.76
N LYS A 36 -4.54 -12.26 8.03
CA LYS A 36 -4.58 -12.18 6.56
C LYS A 36 -4.19 -13.49 5.88
N GLY A 37 -3.36 -14.30 6.54
CA GLY A 37 -2.76 -15.51 6.01
C GLY A 37 -1.92 -15.29 4.74
N ALA A 38 -1.53 -16.40 4.12
CA ALA A 38 -0.90 -16.44 2.81
C ALA A 38 -1.74 -17.30 1.85
N LYS A 39 -1.77 -16.89 0.57
CA LYS A 39 -2.25 -17.75 -0.51
C LYS A 39 -1.06 -18.54 -1.07
N GLY A 40 -1.30 -19.73 -1.61
CA GLY A 40 -0.25 -20.68 -2.01
C GLY A 40 0.89 -20.02 -2.80
N GLY A 41 2.12 -20.20 -2.32
CA GLY A 41 3.35 -19.68 -2.93
C GLY A 41 3.68 -18.21 -2.65
N GLN A 42 2.83 -17.47 -1.91
CA GLN A 42 3.11 -16.09 -1.54
C GLN A 42 3.65 -15.97 -0.11
N ARG A 43 4.49 -14.96 0.15
CA ARG A 43 4.94 -14.62 1.51
C ARG A 43 3.78 -14.07 2.36
N THR A 44 3.86 -14.34 3.65
CA THR A 44 3.06 -13.71 4.70
C THR A 44 3.42 -12.22 4.85
N LEU A 45 2.57 -11.44 5.53
CA LEU A 45 2.91 -10.05 5.85
C LEU A 45 4.16 -9.97 6.75
N GLN A 46 4.31 -10.89 7.70
CA GLN A 46 5.45 -10.90 8.63
C GLN A 46 6.78 -11.16 7.92
N GLU A 47 6.85 -12.09 6.96
CA GLU A 47 8.08 -12.32 6.17
C GLU A 47 8.44 -11.10 5.31
N LEU A 48 7.44 -10.45 4.72
CA LEU A 48 7.63 -9.22 3.94
C LEU A 48 8.05 -8.03 4.82
N ASP A 49 7.58 -7.98 6.06
CA ASP A 49 7.93 -6.94 7.03
C ASP A 49 9.36 -7.13 7.54
N ASN A 50 9.76 -8.38 7.81
CA ASN A 50 11.16 -8.73 8.05
C ASN A 50 12.05 -8.31 6.87
N TYR A 51 11.66 -8.65 5.64
CA TYR A 51 12.40 -8.24 4.45
C TYR A 51 12.55 -6.72 4.38
N ARG A 52 11.49 -5.94 4.66
CA ARG A 52 11.56 -4.48 4.61
C ARG A 52 12.50 -3.89 5.67
N TYR A 53 12.37 -4.30 6.93
CA TYR A 53 13.05 -3.64 8.05
C TYR A 53 14.37 -4.30 8.47
N ASN A 54 14.72 -5.46 7.93
CA ASN A 54 16.01 -6.13 8.15
C ASN A 54 16.73 -6.38 6.81
N ASP A 55 16.29 -7.37 6.03
CA ASP A 55 17.02 -7.88 4.86
C ASP A 55 17.33 -6.78 3.81
N ALA A 56 16.38 -5.87 3.57
CA ALA A 56 16.54 -4.73 2.66
C ALA A 56 17.48 -3.66 3.22
N LEU A 57 17.49 -3.41 4.54
CA LEU A 57 18.42 -2.44 5.14
C LEU A 57 19.85 -2.96 5.03
N ASP A 58 20.07 -4.24 5.32
CA ASP A 58 21.37 -4.91 5.14
C ASP A 58 21.85 -4.87 3.69
N ALA A 59 20.92 -5.05 2.73
CA ALA A 59 21.23 -5.05 1.30
C ALA A 59 21.46 -3.65 0.68
N PHE A 60 20.94 -2.57 1.30
CA PHE A 60 20.82 -1.26 0.63
C PHE A 60 21.38 -0.06 1.41
N ASN A 61 21.27 -0.04 2.74
CA ASN A 61 21.72 1.07 3.60
C ASN A 61 23.22 0.98 3.92
N SER A 62 23.76 -0.24 4.10
CA SER A 62 25.15 -0.45 4.53
C SER A 62 26.18 -0.17 3.42
N SER A 63 26.94 0.92 3.51
CA SER A 63 27.90 1.35 2.47
C SER A 63 28.96 0.31 2.08
N ALA A 64 29.32 -0.61 2.98
CA ALA A 64 30.31 -1.66 2.74
C ALA A 64 29.75 -2.93 2.06
N LYS A 65 28.42 -3.11 2.03
CA LYS A 65 27.74 -4.30 1.48
C LYS A 65 26.58 -3.96 0.53
N SER A 66 26.26 -2.68 0.36
CA SER A 66 25.14 -2.22 -0.45
C SER A 66 25.31 -2.64 -1.91
N ARG A 67 24.25 -3.21 -2.48
CA ARG A 67 24.16 -3.57 -3.89
C ARG A 67 23.09 -2.73 -4.59
N PRO A 68 23.12 -2.62 -5.93
CA PRO A 68 22.00 -2.04 -6.67
C PRO A 68 20.66 -2.75 -6.33
N MET A 69 19.61 -1.95 -6.19
CA MET A 69 18.23 -2.43 -6.04
C MET A 69 17.72 -2.91 -7.40
N LYS A 70 17.29 -4.16 -7.47
CA LYS A 70 16.79 -4.79 -8.70
C LYS A 70 15.26 -4.71 -8.75
N LEU A 71 14.69 -4.96 -9.93
CA LEU A 71 13.23 -4.97 -10.12
C LEU A 71 12.50 -5.93 -9.15
N ASP A 72 13.09 -7.07 -8.80
CA ASP A 72 12.51 -7.99 -7.81
C ASP A 72 12.49 -7.42 -6.38
N ASP A 73 13.47 -6.59 -6.01
CA ASP A 73 13.46 -5.90 -4.71
C ASP A 73 12.34 -4.84 -4.66
N ILE A 74 12.16 -4.10 -5.75
CA ILE A 74 11.04 -3.16 -5.92
C ILE A 74 9.70 -3.91 -5.81
N LYS A 75 9.57 -5.07 -6.47
CA LYS A 75 8.38 -5.94 -6.37
C LYS A 75 8.16 -6.44 -4.94
N ASN A 76 9.20 -6.83 -4.21
CA ASN A 76 9.10 -7.25 -2.80
C ASN A 76 8.54 -6.14 -1.91
N LEU A 77 9.09 -4.91 -2.02
CA LEU A 77 8.62 -3.75 -1.27
C LEU A 77 7.18 -3.35 -1.65
N VAL A 78 6.81 -3.48 -2.94
CA VAL A 78 5.44 -3.25 -3.40
C VAL A 78 4.48 -4.34 -2.91
N GLU A 79 4.91 -5.60 -2.80
CA GLU A 79 4.12 -6.69 -2.21
C GLU A 79 3.86 -6.41 -0.72
N TRP A 80 4.92 -6.05 0.03
CA TRP A 80 4.79 -5.61 1.42
C TRP A 80 3.76 -4.49 1.54
N LYS A 81 3.89 -3.42 0.75
CA LYS A 81 2.98 -2.26 0.78
C LYS A 81 1.53 -2.64 0.52
N LEU A 82 1.29 -3.54 -0.45
CA LEU A 82 -0.06 -4.00 -0.83
C LEU A 82 -0.71 -4.87 0.25
N ARG A 83 0.08 -5.57 1.07
CA ARG A 83 -0.42 -6.34 2.23
C ARG A 83 -0.51 -5.51 3.51
N HIS A 84 0.40 -4.57 3.71
CA HIS A 84 0.51 -3.75 4.93
C HIS A 84 -0.59 -2.70 5.00
N GLY A 85 -0.76 -1.94 3.91
CA GLY A 85 -1.75 -0.86 3.77
C GLY A 85 -2.91 -1.19 2.83
N LYS A 86 -3.41 -0.17 2.13
CA LYS A 86 -4.55 -0.27 1.20
C LYS A 86 -4.21 -1.07 -0.06
N PHE A 87 -4.85 -2.23 -0.23
CA PHE A 87 -4.68 -3.08 -1.41
C PHE A 87 -5.10 -2.37 -2.72
N ARG A 88 -4.28 -2.52 -3.77
CA ARG A 88 -4.48 -1.93 -5.11
C ARG A 88 -4.09 -2.97 -6.18
N PRO A 89 -5.05 -3.70 -6.77
CA PRO A 89 -4.76 -4.92 -7.56
C PRO A 89 -3.92 -4.67 -8.81
N THR A 90 -4.02 -3.50 -9.43
CA THR A 90 -3.28 -3.15 -10.65
C THR A 90 -1.81 -2.78 -10.40
N LEU A 91 -1.43 -2.48 -9.15
CA LEU A 91 -0.12 -1.90 -8.84
C LEU A 91 1.03 -2.86 -9.16
N MET A 92 0.91 -4.13 -8.78
CA MET A 92 1.95 -5.14 -9.02
C MET A 92 2.18 -5.38 -10.51
N ASN A 93 1.11 -5.38 -11.33
CA ASN A 93 1.20 -5.58 -12.77
C ASN A 93 1.91 -4.40 -13.45
N LEU A 94 1.65 -3.16 -13.00
CA LEU A 94 2.35 -1.98 -13.51
C LEU A 94 3.84 -2.03 -13.15
N VAL A 95 4.17 -2.33 -11.90
CA VAL A 95 5.56 -2.40 -11.43
C VAL A 95 6.33 -3.51 -12.14
N SER A 96 5.72 -4.69 -12.32
CA SER A 96 6.32 -5.83 -13.03
C SER A 96 6.48 -5.61 -14.55
N SER A 97 5.97 -4.50 -15.09
CA SER A 97 6.04 -4.14 -16.52
C SER A 97 7.08 -3.07 -16.85
N ASN A 98 7.96 -2.73 -15.91
CA ASN A 98 9.19 -1.97 -16.17
C ASN A 98 10.29 -2.92 -16.68
N ASP A 99 11.20 -2.42 -17.51
CA ASP A 99 12.44 -3.15 -17.81
C ASP A 99 13.33 -3.24 -16.55
N ALA A 100 14.07 -4.34 -16.41
CA ALA A 100 14.87 -4.60 -15.21
C ALA A 100 16.13 -3.72 -15.12
N ASN A 101 16.74 -3.37 -16.26
CA ASN A 101 17.92 -2.50 -16.30
C ASN A 101 17.51 -1.04 -16.12
N ASP A 102 16.47 -0.60 -16.83
CA ASP A 102 15.91 0.76 -16.67
C ASP A 102 15.46 0.99 -15.23
N ALA A 103 14.82 0.00 -14.59
CA ALA A 103 14.40 0.10 -13.20
C ALA A 103 15.58 0.29 -12.23
N GLN A 104 16.64 -0.49 -12.40
CA GLN A 104 17.86 -0.40 -11.58
C GLN A 104 18.57 0.95 -11.79
N GLU A 105 18.68 1.42 -13.03
CA GLU A 105 19.36 2.68 -13.36
C GLU A 105 18.55 3.91 -12.89
N ILE A 106 17.22 3.89 -12.96
CA ILE A 106 16.38 4.95 -12.38
C ILE A 106 16.52 5.01 -10.85
N VAL A 107 16.55 3.86 -10.16
CA VAL A 107 16.80 3.86 -8.70
C VAL A 107 18.20 4.41 -8.39
N LYS A 108 19.23 3.99 -9.13
CA LYS A 108 20.59 4.53 -8.99
C LYS A 108 20.62 6.06 -9.15
N GLN A 109 20.03 6.60 -10.21
CA GLN A 109 19.95 8.04 -10.45
C GLN A 109 19.23 8.80 -9.32
N ALA A 110 18.17 8.22 -8.74
CA ALA A 110 17.47 8.80 -7.60
C ALA A 110 18.35 8.84 -6.34
N LEU A 111 19.14 7.80 -6.11
CA LEU A 111 20.07 7.72 -4.97
C LEU A 111 21.26 8.66 -5.13
N ASP A 112 21.76 8.84 -6.36
CA ASP A 112 22.85 9.77 -6.63
C ASP A 112 22.39 11.23 -6.46
N ALA A 113 21.16 11.55 -6.90
CA ALA A 113 20.51 12.83 -6.59
C ALA A 113 20.30 13.03 -5.07
N TYR A 114 19.82 12.01 -4.35
CA TYR A 114 19.64 12.07 -2.90
C TYR A 114 20.96 12.28 -2.15
N LYS A 115 22.01 11.51 -2.49
CA LYS A 115 23.32 11.60 -1.80
C LYS A 115 24.01 12.94 -1.98
N LYS A 116 23.77 13.63 -3.10
CA LYS A 116 24.41 14.90 -3.43
C LYS A 116 23.98 16.02 -2.47
N ASP A 117 22.67 16.22 -2.31
CA ASP A 117 22.10 17.39 -1.63
C ASP A 117 21.15 17.02 -0.46
N ALA A 118 21.03 15.73 -0.11
CA ALA A 118 20.00 15.17 0.78
C ALA A 118 18.54 15.44 0.33
N ASP A 119 18.35 15.76 -0.96
CA ASP A 119 17.05 16.18 -1.51
C ASP A 119 16.14 14.96 -1.77
N ILE A 120 15.22 14.75 -0.83
CA ILE A 120 14.18 13.73 -0.90
C ILE A 120 13.24 13.97 -2.11
N GLU A 121 12.95 15.22 -2.46
CA GLU A 121 11.99 15.53 -3.53
C GLU A 121 12.59 15.28 -4.91
N ALA A 122 13.84 15.65 -5.13
CA ALA A 122 14.57 15.30 -6.34
C ALA A 122 14.63 13.78 -6.55
N ALA A 123 14.95 13.03 -5.48
CA ALA A 123 14.98 11.57 -5.52
C ALA A 123 13.60 10.95 -5.85
N LEU A 124 12.53 11.44 -5.22
CA LEU A 124 11.15 11.03 -5.53
C LEU A 124 10.74 11.40 -6.97
N GLY A 125 11.17 12.56 -7.48
CA GLY A 125 10.93 12.99 -8.86
C GLY A 125 11.61 12.08 -9.90
N VAL A 126 12.72 11.45 -9.54
CA VAL A 126 13.35 10.41 -10.39
C VAL A 126 12.64 9.07 -10.25
N LEU A 127 12.38 8.59 -9.03
CA LEU A 127 11.73 7.28 -8.78
C LEU A 127 10.31 7.19 -9.37
N THR A 128 9.58 8.30 -9.41
CA THR A 128 8.20 8.35 -9.96
C THR A 128 8.13 8.24 -11.49
N LYS A 129 9.26 8.17 -12.19
CA LYS A 129 9.33 7.80 -13.62
C LYS A 129 8.98 6.32 -13.86
N LEU A 130 9.13 5.46 -12.84
CA LEU A 130 8.81 4.04 -12.94
C LEU A 130 7.29 3.79 -12.98
N ARG A 131 6.86 2.90 -13.87
CA ARG A 131 5.45 2.51 -13.99
C ARG A 131 4.96 1.88 -12.70
N GLY A 132 3.85 2.40 -12.16
CA GLY A 132 3.28 1.96 -10.88
C GLY A 132 3.93 2.57 -9.63
N ILE A 133 4.93 3.44 -9.77
CA ILE A 133 5.59 4.10 -8.63
C ILE A 133 5.09 5.55 -8.51
N GLY A 134 4.12 5.79 -7.63
CA GLY A 134 3.71 7.14 -7.21
C GLY A 134 4.55 7.64 -6.02
N PRO A 135 4.36 8.88 -5.53
CA PRO A 135 5.15 9.46 -4.43
C PRO A 135 5.21 8.58 -3.18
N ALA A 136 4.10 7.92 -2.84
CA ALA A 136 4.06 7.00 -1.71
C ALA A 136 4.84 5.69 -1.95
N THR A 137 5.05 5.25 -3.19
CA THR A 137 5.91 4.06 -3.44
C THR A 137 7.36 4.49 -3.60
N ALA A 138 7.63 5.66 -4.19
CA ALA A 138 8.96 6.23 -4.27
C ALA A 138 9.57 6.48 -2.88
N SER A 139 8.81 7.05 -1.93
CA SER A 139 9.24 7.18 -0.53
C SER A 139 9.55 5.85 0.15
N LEU A 140 8.81 4.77 -0.16
CA LEU A 140 9.11 3.43 0.33
C LEU A 140 10.45 2.88 -0.17
N LEU A 141 10.76 3.08 -1.47
CA LEU A 141 12.03 2.65 -2.04
C LEU A 141 13.20 3.45 -1.45
N LEU A 142 13.03 4.77 -1.25
CA LEU A 142 14.07 5.60 -0.66
C LEU A 142 14.27 5.32 0.85
N ALA A 143 13.21 5.00 1.59
CA ALA A 143 13.27 4.71 3.04
C ALA A 143 14.15 3.50 3.40
N VAL A 144 14.31 2.50 2.53
CA VAL A 144 15.24 1.37 2.80
C VAL A 144 16.72 1.71 2.57
N HIS A 145 17.01 2.84 1.91
CA HIS A 145 18.37 3.38 1.78
C HIS A 145 18.72 4.41 2.86
N ASP A 146 17.72 4.99 3.55
CA ASP A 146 17.92 5.91 4.67
C ASP A 146 16.75 5.80 5.68
N PRO A 147 16.71 4.73 6.50
CA PRO A 147 15.66 4.50 7.48
C PRO A 147 15.69 5.50 8.64
N THR A 148 16.78 6.28 8.75
CA THR A 148 16.96 7.29 9.78
C THR A 148 16.19 8.56 9.44
N ARG A 149 16.30 9.06 8.19
CA ARG A 149 15.73 10.35 7.76
C ARG A 149 14.48 10.23 6.89
N VAL A 150 14.37 9.21 6.05
CA VAL A 150 13.32 9.14 5.02
C VAL A 150 12.12 8.35 5.53
N ILE A 151 10.96 9.01 5.57
CA ILE A 151 9.68 8.41 5.95
C ILE A 151 8.96 7.81 4.72
N PHE A 152 8.48 6.58 4.82
CA PHE A 152 7.47 6.05 3.90
C PHE A 152 6.14 6.78 4.10
N PHE A 153 5.55 7.25 3.01
CA PHE A 153 4.22 7.89 3.01
C PHE A 153 3.10 6.86 3.19
N ALA A 154 2.99 6.31 4.40
CA ALA A 154 1.90 5.47 4.86
C ALA A 154 0.66 6.30 5.22
N ASP A 155 -0.53 5.70 5.10
CA ASP A 155 -1.79 6.34 5.49
C ASP A 155 -1.78 6.62 7.01
N GLU A 156 -1.31 5.65 7.79
CA GLU A 156 -1.21 5.69 9.25
C GLU A 156 -0.27 6.80 9.75
N ALA A 157 0.91 6.93 9.14
CA ALA A 157 1.86 8.00 9.47
C ALA A 157 1.26 9.38 9.20
N PHE A 158 0.61 9.56 8.04
CA PHE A 158 -0.03 10.81 7.69
C PHE A 158 -1.20 11.16 8.62
N TRP A 159 -2.06 10.20 8.95
CA TRP A 159 -3.18 10.44 9.85
C TRP A 159 -2.73 10.84 11.26
N TRP A 160 -1.74 10.14 11.82
CA TRP A 160 -1.24 10.44 13.16
C TRP A 160 -0.53 11.80 13.24
N LEU A 161 0.40 12.06 12.32
CA LEU A 161 1.28 13.24 12.33
C LEU A 161 0.63 14.51 11.77
N CYS A 162 -0.21 14.37 10.73
CA CYS A 162 -0.74 15.51 9.98
C CYS A 162 -2.25 15.73 10.17
N CYS A 163 -2.99 14.72 10.64
CA CYS A 163 -4.45 14.80 10.83
C CYS A 163 -4.89 14.58 12.29
N ASN A 164 -3.97 14.68 13.26
CA ASN A 164 -4.23 14.50 14.70
C ASN A 164 -4.91 13.16 15.03
N GLY A 165 -4.53 12.08 14.34
CA GLY A 165 -5.12 10.74 14.50
C GLY A 165 -6.45 10.53 13.75
N LYS A 166 -6.95 11.51 12.98
CA LYS A 166 -8.21 11.38 12.22
C LYS A 166 -7.95 10.79 10.83
N GLN A 167 -8.67 9.72 10.49
CA GLN A 167 -8.60 9.06 9.17
C GLN A 167 -9.22 9.92 8.05
N SER A 168 -8.49 10.94 7.64
CA SER A 168 -8.92 11.92 6.63
C SER A 168 -8.51 11.48 5.21
N PRO A 169 -9.20 11.92 4.14
CA PRO A 169 -8.80 11.61 2.77
C PRO A 169 -7.39 12.11 2.42
N ILE A 170 -6.57 11.24 1.84
CA ILE A 170 -5.18 11.51 1.42
C ILE A 170 -5.15 11.58 -0.13
N LYS A 171 -4.48 12.59 -0.69
CA LYS A 171 -4.36 12.78 -2.15
C LYS A 171 -3.06 12.18 -2.72
N TYR A 172 -2.10 11.85 -1.87
CA TYR A 172 -0.80 11.24 -2.20
C TYR A 172 0.08 12.09 -3.13
N ASN A 173 0.06 13.41 -2.93
CA ASN A 173 0.84 14.37 -3.72
C ASN A 173 2.09 14.87 -2.96
N ALA A 174 2.99 15.55 -3.67
CA ALA A 174 4.24 16.08 -3.10
C ALA A 174 4.03 17.09 -1.95
N LYS A 175 2.96 17.90 -1.96
CA LYS A 175 2.67 18.86 -0.89
C LYS A 175 2.32 18.15 0.43
N GLU A 176 1.51 17.10 0.35
CA GLU A 176 1.18 16.27 1.52
C GLU A 176 2.40 15.51 2.02
N TYR A 177 3.25 15.01 1.13
CA TYR A 177 4.48 14.33 1.52
C TYR A 177 5.50 15.27 2.19
N ARG A 178 5.69 16.50 1.68
CA ARG A 178 6.52 17.52 2.33
C ARG A 178 6.02 17.87 3.73
N MET A 179 4.69 17.97 3.90
CA MET A 179 4.08 18.19 5.22
C MET A 179 4.35 17.02 6.18
N LEU A 180 4.31 15.77 5.68
CA LEU A 180 4.68 14.59 6.45
C LEU A 180 6.16 14.62 6.85
N CYS A 181 7.09 14.91 5.92
CA CYS A 181 8.51 15.01 6.21
C CYS A 181 8.80 16.04 7.31
N SER A 182 8.22 17.25 7.19
CA SER A 182 8.35 18.29 8.23
C SER A 182 7.86 17.81 9.61
N LYS A 183 6.72 17.10 9.69
CA LYS A 183 6.21 16.57 10.96
C LYS A 183 7.04 15.42 11.52
N VAL A 184 7.68 14.64 10.66
CA VAL A 184 8.61 13.60 11.04
C VAL A 184 9.90 14.21 11.58
N ASP A 185 10.46 15.24 10.94
CA ASP A 185 11.66 15.92 11.43
C ASP A 185 11.41 16.63 12.77
N ASP A 186 10.26 17.31 12.94
CA ASP A 186 9.83 17.87 14.23
C ASP A 186 9.87 16.80 15.34
N LEU A 187 9.33 15.60 15.07
CA LEU A 187 9.24 14.51 16.05
C LEU A 187 10.60 13.84 16.32
N ARG A 188 11.37 13.58 15.26
CA ARG A 188 12.70 12.95 15.33
C ARG A 188 13.67 13.82 16.12
N ASN A 189 13.73 15.12 15.83
CA ASN A 189 14.60 16.07 16.52
C ASN A 189 14.20 16.24 18.00
N ARG A 190 12.91 16.08 18.33
CA ARG A 190 12.39 16.20 19.71
C ARG A 190 12.62 14.95 20.57
N LEU A 191 12.68 13.77 19.96
CA LEU A 191 12.74 12.49 20.69
C LEU A 191 14.02 11.67 20.45
N ASP A 192 14.88 12.07 19.51
CA ASP A 192 16.06 11.32 19.04
C ASP A 192 15.70 9.90 18.57
N VAL A 193 14.88 9.83 17.52
CA VAL A 193 14.34 8.58 16.95
C VAL A 193 14.49 8.53 15.43
N GLN A 194 14.44 7.32 14.85
CA GLN A 194 14.51 7.12 13.40
C GLN A 194 13.14 7.31 12.72
N ALA A 195 13.14 7.75 11.46
CA ALA A 195 11.93 7.80 10.64
C ALA A 195 11.23 6.42 10.57
N SER A 196 12.00 5.34 10.39
CA SER A 196 11.47 3.97 10.35
C SER A 196 10.75 3.53 11.65
N ASP A 197 11.13 4.06 12.81
CA ASP A 197 10.43 3.79 14.08
C ASP A 197 9.17 4.64 14.22
N VAL A 198 9.18 5.88 13.69
CA VAL A 198 8.00 6.74 13.60
C VAL A 198 6.90 6.07 12.76
N GLU A 199 7.25 5.37 11.68
CA GLU A 199 6.30 4.58 10.89
C GLU A 199 5.66 3.44 11.69
N LYS A 200 6.47 2.68 12.44
CA LYS A 200 6.02 1.55 13.27
C LYS A 200 5.09 2.03 14.38
N VAL A 201 5.46 3.11 15.08
CA VAL A 201 4.64 3.75 16.11
C VAL A 201 3.32 4.26 15.53
N ALA A 202 3.35 4.94 14.38
CA ALA A 202 2.12 5.38 13.72
C ALA A 202 1.22 4.20 13.32
N TYR A 203 1.80 3.12 12.81
CA TYR A 203 1.04 1.92 12.44
C TYR A 203 0.35 1.28 13.64
N VAL A 204 1.04 1.16 14.78
CA VAL A 204 0.44 0.67 16.04
C VAL A 204 -0.74 1.56 16.44
N LEU A 205 -0.52 2.86 16.62
CA LEU A 205 -1.53 3.80 17.10
C LEU A 205 -2.76 3.91 16.19
N MET A 206 -2.59 3.69 14.88
CA MET A 206 -3.67 3.80 13.90
C MET A 206 -4.34 2.45 13.53
N LYS A 207 -3.80 1.32 14.02
CA LYS A 207 -4.41 -0.03 13.87
C LYS A 207 -5.03 -0.57 15.16
N GLU A 208 -4.62 -0.07 16.31
CA GLU A 208 -5.38 -0.29 17.54
C GLU A 208 -6.82 0.25 17.36
N PRO A 209 -7.85 -0.44 17.90
CA PRO A 209 -9.22 -0.03 17.70
C PRO A 209 -9.47 1.32 18.38
N ALA A 210 -9.69 2.35 17.55
CA ALA A 210 -10.22 3.61 18.03
C ALA A 210 -11.50 3.34 18.83
N GLN A 211 -11.54 3.83 20.07
CA GLN A 211 -12.75 3.74 20.88
C GLN A 211 -13.91 4.43 20.14
N PRO A 212 -15.15 3.89 20.21
CA PRO A 212 -16.31 4.64 19.74
C PRO A 212 -16.39 5.95 20.53
N ASP A 213 -16.41 7.06 19.81
CA ASP A 213 -16.57 8.39 20.39
C ASP A 213 -17.89 8.41 21.16
N GLN A 214 -17.86 8.79 22.45
CA GLN A 214 -19.08 8.88 23.28
C GLN A 214 -19.85 10.18 22.97
N SER A 215 -20.17 10.40 21.70
CA SER A 215 -21.24 11.29 21.30
C SER A 215 -22.57 10.59 21.55
N HIS A 216 -23.26 10.98 22.63
CA HIS A 216 -24.62 10.56 22.89
C HIS A 216 -25.55 11.03 21.76
N ASP A 217 -25.99 10.10 20.92
CA ASP A 217 -27.31 10.17 20.29
C ASP A 217 -27.82 8.76 19.99
N VAL A 218 -28.76 8.29 20.81
CA VAL A 218 -29.33 6.94 20.73
C VAL A 218 -30.60 6.98 19.89
N ALA A 219 -30.53 6.46 18.66
CA ALA A 219 -31.72 6.13 17.87
C ALA A 219 -32.12 4.65 18.11
N PRO A 220 -33.39 4.33 18.46
CA PRO A 220 -33.77 2.95 18.80
C PRO A 220 -33.76 1.96 17.62
N PRO A 221 -33.61 0.64 17.87
CA PRO A 221 -33.60 -0.38 16.83
C PRO A 221 -34.96 -0.57 16.14
N LYS A 222 -34.95 -0.96 14.86
CA LYS A 222 -36.15 -1.34 14.10
C LYS A 222 -36.54 -2.79 14.39
N GLU A 223 -37.80 -3.04 14.73
CA GLU A 223 -38.35 -4.40 14.81
C GLU A 223 -38.41 -5.08 13.44
N ALA A 224 -38.13 -6.38 13.41
CA ALA A 224 -38.30 -7.23 12.23
C ALA A 224 -39.68 -7.91 12.25
N LYS A 225 -40.40 -7.89 11.12
CA LYS A 225 -41.59 -8.73 10.92
C LYS A 225 -41.31 -9.85 9.91
N GLN A 226 -41.43 -11.08 10.39
CA GLN A 226 -41.51 -12.28 9.56
C GLN A 226 -42.85 -12.30 8.81
N ILE A 227 -42.87 -12.85 7.59
CA ILE A 227 -44.11 -13.31 6.94
C ILE A 227 -43.83 -14.69 6.33
N THR A 228 -44.67 -15.65 6.68
CA THR A 228 -44.67 -17.04 6.20
C THR A 228 -45.55 -17.20 4.94
N ALA A 229 -45.26 -18.21 4.13
CA ALA A 229 -45.95 -18.50 2.87
C ALA A 229 -47.29 -19.26 3.05
N PRO A 230 -48.12 -19.31 1.99
CA PRO A 230 -48.58 -20.61 1.51
C PRO A 230 -48.51 -20.79 -0.03
N MET A 231 -48.74 -22.03 -0.49
CA MET A 231 -48.51 -22.56 -1.85
C MET A 231 -49.77 -22.73 -2.72
N ALA A 232 -49.54 -23.06 -4.02
CA ALA A 232 -50.43 -23.70 -5.02
C ALA A 232 -51.15 -22.77 -6.04
N ALA A 233 -51.30 -23.11 -7.34
CA ALA A 233 -50.70 -24.15 -8.20
C ALA A 233 -51.00 -23.96 -9.71
N LYS A 234 -50.25 -24.66 -10.60
CA LYS A 234 -50.52 -25.00 -12.04
C LYS A 234 -50.37 -23.83 -13.06
N LYS A 235 -49.98 -24.01 -14.34
CA LYS A 235 -49.93 -25.23 -15.20
C LYS A 235 -48.97 -25.13 -16.42
N GLU A 236 -48.26 -26.24 -16.74
CA GLU A 236 -47.90 -26.82 -18.08
C GLU A 236 -47.11 -26.03 -19.19
N LYS A 237 -45.88 -26.46 -19.58
CA LYS A 237 -45.47 -27.33 -20.75
C LYS A 237 -45.24 -26.56 -22.09
N LYS A 238 -44.35 -26.90 -23.05
CA LYS A 238 -43.45 -28.07 -23.30
C LYS A 238 -42.42 -27.77 -24.45
N ARG A 239 -41.19 -28.35 -24.38
CA ARG A 239 -40.31 -28.85 -25.51
C ARG A 239 -39.77 -27.84 -26.55
N LYS A 240 -38.67 -28.05 -27.32
CA LYS A 240 -37.62 -29.10 -27.56
C LYS A 240 -36.36 -28.30 -28.02
N ALA A 241 -35.10 -28.48 -27.59
CA ALA A 241 -34.19 -29.64 -27.55
C ALA A 241 -33.58 -30.08 -28.92
N ASN A 242 -32.24 -30.26 -28.91
CA ASN A 242 -31.31 -30.91 -29.87
C ASN A 242 -30.72 -30.10 -31.06
N SER A 243 -29.49 -30.36 -31.55
CA SER A 243 -28.24 -30.95 -30.97
C SER A 243 -27.11 -30.98 -32.03
N ASN A 244 -25.84 -30.84 -31.60
CA ASN A 244 -24.55 -31.30 -32.19
C ASN A 244 -24.36 -31.46 -33.72
N ALA A 245 -23.21 -30.98 -34.24
CA ALA A 245 -22.21 -31.83 -34.93
C ALA A 245 -20.92 -31.07 -35.32
N GLU A 246 -19.81 -31.81 -35.37
CA GLU A 246 -18.48 -31.46 -35.90
C GLU A 246 -17.91 -32.76 -36.52
N ILE A 247 -16.94 -32.79 -37.45
CA ILE A 247 -16.07 -31.76 -38.08
C ILE A 247 -16.15 -31.99 -39.62
N VAL A 248 -15.47 -31.28 -40.55
CA VAL A 248 -14.07 -31.45 -41.01
C VAL A 248 -13.86 -30.53 -42.25
N GLN A 249 -12.70 -29.85 -42.32
CA GLN A 249 -11.90 -29.33 -43.47
C GLN A 249 -12.51 -29.05 -44.87
N ASP A 250 -12.29 -27.83 -45.40
CA ASP A 250 -11.29 -27.45 -46.44
C ASP A 250 -11.74 -26.37 -47.47
N ALA A 251 -10.74 -25.63 -47.99
CA ALA A 251 -10.64 -24.89 -49.27
C ALA A 251 -11.58 -23.72 -49.66
N THR A 252 -10.95 -22.52 -49.72
CA THR A 252 -11.03 -21.46 -50.78
C THR A 252 -12.20 -20.46 -50.93
N HIS A 253 -11.77 -19.18 -51.02
CA HIS A 253 -12.28 -18.02 -51.80
C HIS A 253 -13.70 -17.44 -51.57
N GLU A 254 -13.77 -16.29 -50.88
CA GLU A 254 -14.06 -14.94 -51.46
C GLU A 254 -14.62 -13.96 -50.40
N GLN A 255 -13.90 -12.85 -50.24
CA GLN A 255 -14.32 -11.57 -49.65
C GLN A 255 -14.12 -10.50 -50.75
N PRO A 256 -14.46 -9.20 -50.61
CA PRO A 256 -14.92 -8.47 -49.41
C PRO A 256 -16.10 -7.50 -49.64
N SER A 257 -16.59 -6.87 -48.56
CA SER A 257 -16.88 -5.43 -48.46
C SER A 257 -17.46 -5.09 -47.08
N LEU A 258 -17.38 -3.88 -46.51
CA LEU A 258 -16.57 -2.67 -46.68
C LEU A 258 -16.89 -1.82 -45.44
N ARG A 259 -15.95 -1.06 -44.87
CA ARG A 259 -16.25 0.34 -44.48
C ARG A 259 -15.00 1.19 -44.26
N ARG A 260 -15.10 2.42 -44.74
CA ARG A 260 -14.01 3.30 -45.12
C ARG A 260 -14.00 4.52 -44.20
N SER A 261 -12.85 4.78 -43.57
CA SER A 261 -12.59 6.07 -42.92
C SER A 261 -12.33 7.16 -43.97
N LYS A 262 -12.66 8.41 -43.66
CA LYS A 262 -12.09 9.60 -44.31
C LYS A 262 -12.25 10.82 -43.40
N ARG A 263 -11.18 11.61 -43.25
CA ARG A 263 -11.19 12.90 -42.57
C ARG A 263 -10.19 13.84 -43.26
N VAL A 264 -10.57 15.12 -43.38
CA VAL A 264 -9.72 16.31 -43.67
C VAL A 264 -9.13 16.40 -45.09
N LYS A 265 -9.37 17.53 -45.78
CA LYS A 265 -8.35 18.59 -45.92
C LYS A 265 -8.95 19.93 -46.40
N ILE A 266 -8.51 20.98 -45.71
CA ILE A 266 -7.97 22.19 -46.36
C ILE A 266 -6.51 21.83 -46.68
#